data_AF-A0A1V5K814-F1
#
_entry.id   AF-A0A1V5K814-F1
#
_cell.length_a   1.000
_cell.length_b   1.000
_cell.length_c   1.000
_cell.angle_alpha   90.00
_cell.angle_beta   90.00
_cell.angle_gamma   90.00
#
_symmetry.space_group_name_H-M   'P 1'
#
loop_
_entity.id
_entity.type
_entity.pdbx_description
1 polymer ?
#
loop_
_entity_poly.entity_id
_entity_poly.type
_entity_poly.pdbx_seq_one_letter_code
_entity_poly.pdbx_strand_id
1 'polypeptide(L)'
;MKQVRAIRVDASDNVVTLVEPGAAGDTATWDGGQVPVGDDVPMGHKVAICDIPLGGVVTKYGAPIGLATAAIKAGQWVHVHNVRSARGKGAHE
;
A
#
# COMPACT_ATOMS: atom_id res chain seq x y z
N MET A 1 7.70 5.89 -18.76
CA MET A 1 7.64 5.91 -17.29
C MET A 1 7.23 7.31 -16.87
N LYS A 2 6.03 7.47 -16.30
CA LYS A 2 5.53 8.75 -15.81
C LYS A 2 5.67 8.77 -14.27
N GLN A 3 5.82 9.96 -13.69
CA GLN A 3 5.65 10.14 -12.25
C GLN A 3 4.17 10.32 -11.92
N VAL A 4 3.69 9.58 -10.94
CA VAL A 4 2.34 9.71 -10.36
C VAL A 4 2.46 10.09 -8.90
N ARG A 5 1.56 10.94 -8.41
CA ARG A 5 1.61 11.42 -7.04
C ARG A 5 0.96 10.42 -6.09
N ALA A 6 1.55 10.31 -4.91
CA ALA A 6 1.06 9.50 -3.81
C ALA A 6 1.18 10.25 -2.48
N ILE A 7 0.42 9.80 -1.49
CA ILE A 7 0.48 10.33 -0.12
C ILE A 7 0.90 9.21 0.83
N ARG A 8 1.97 9.47 1.58
CA ARG A 8 2.33 8.76 2.81
C ARG A 8 1.90 9.64 3.98
N VAL A 9 1.10 9.11 4.91
CA VAL A 9 0.54 9.95 5.98
C VAL A 9 1.46 9.95 7.20
N ASP A 10 1.99 8.79 7.55
CA ASP A 10 2.90 8.63 8.67
C ASP A 10 4.25 8.02 8.23
N ALA A 11 5.32 8.37 8.93
CA ALA A 11 6.67 7.87 8.64
C ALA A 11 6.85 6.36 8.92
N SER A 12 5.92 5.74 9.64
CA SER A 12 5.85 4.29 9.86
C SER A 12 4.99 3.54 8.83
N ASP A 13 4.26 4.26 7.96
CA ASP A 13 3.43 3.64 6.93
C ASP A 13 4.29 2.84 5.96
N ASN A 14 3.91 1.60 5.66
CA ASN A 14 4.56 0.76 4.65
C ASN A 14 3.78 0.70 3.32
N VAL A 15 2.81 1.59 3.17
CA VAL A 15 2.04 1.81 1.95
C VAL A 15 1.84 3.30 1.72
N VAL A 16 1.60 3.67 0.46
CA VAL A 16 1.18 5.02 0.05
C VAL A 16 -0.15 4.94 -0.68
N THR A 17 -0.89 6.05 -0.70
CA THR A 17 -2.16 6.15 -1.46
C THR A 17 -1.95 6.96 -2.72
N LEU A 18 -2.28 6.41 -3.89
CA LEU A 18 -2.21 7.18 -5.13
C LEU A 18 -3.30 8.26 -5.17
N VAL A 19 -2.94 9.47 -5.62
CA VAL A 19 -3.90 10.59 -5.81
C VAL A 19 -4.27 10.82 -7.27
N GLU A 20 -3.79 9.94 -8.15
CA GLU A 20 -4.16 9.80 -9.56
C GLU A 20 -4.00 8.32 -9.95
N PRO A 21 -4.57 7.84 -11.06
CA PRO A 21 -4.32 6.47 -11.52
C PRO A 21 -2.84 6.25 -11.84
N GLY A 22 -2.29 5.10 -11.45
CA GLY A 22 -0.94 4.66 -11.83
C GLY A 22 -0.99 3.43 -12.73
N ALA A 23 -0.16 3.39 -13.76
CA ALA A 23 0.01 2.23 -14.62
C ALA A 23 1.29 1.45 -14.24
N ALA A 24 1.35 0.18 -14.62
CA ALA A 24 2.58 -0.60 -14.49
C ALA A 24 3.77 0.10 -15.19
N GLY A 25 4.89 0.25 -14.48
CA GLY A 25 6.07 0.97 -14.94
C GLY A 25 6.07 2.48 -14.66
N ASP A 26 5.00 3.04 -14.11
CA ASP A 26 5.04 4.39 -13.53
C ASP A 26 5.87 4.41 -12.25
N THR A 27 6.18 5.61 -11.76
CA THR A 27 6.85 5.82 -10.48
C THR A 27 5.94 6.61 -9.56
N ALA A 28 5.48 5.98 -8.49
CA ALA A 28 4.73 6.66 -7.44
C ALA A 28 5.70 7.47 -6.57
N THR A 29 5.39 8.75 -6.36
CA THR A 29 6.24 9.71 -5.66
C THR A 29 5.47 10.39 -4.52
N TRP A 30 6.14 10.61 -3.39
CA TRP A 30 5.59 11.31 -2.23
C TRP A 30 6.71 12.05 -1.48
N ASP A 31 6.35 12.89 -0.51
CA ASP A 31 7.35 13.54 0.34
C ASP A 31 8.10 12.52 1.19
N GLY A 32 9.34 12.23 0.79
CA GLY A 32 10.23 11.29 1.45
C GLY A 32 10.48 9.99 0.68
N GLY A 33 10.02 9.83 -0.56
CA GLY A 33 10.44 8.70 -1.38
C GLY A 33 9.71 8.50 -2.69
N GLN A 34 10.09 7.41 -3.36
CA GLN A 34 9.44 6.94 -4.57
C GLN A 34 9.50 5.41 -4.66
N VAL A 35 8.55 4.81 -5.37
CA VAL A 35 8.52 3.38 -5.65
C VAL A 35 8.01 3.14 -7.07
N PRO A 36 8.62 2.23 -7.86
CA PRO A 36 8.05 1.81 -9.13
C PRO A 36 6.68 1.16 -8.91
N VAL A 37 5.71 1.44 -9.76
CA VAL A 37 4.39 0.82 -9.73
C VAL A 37 4.44 -0.48 -10.53
N GLY A 38 4.08 -1.60 -9.89
CA GLY A 38 4.16 -2.94 -10.49
C GLY A 38 2.91 -3.36 -11.26
N ASP A 39 1.75 -2.77 -10.95
CA ASP A 39 0.43 -3.13 -11.47
C ASP A 39 -0.35 -1.86 -11.87
N ASP A 40 -1.42 -1.99 -12.65
CA ASP A 40 -2.36 -0.89 -12.82
C ASP A 40 -3.14 -0.67 -11.52
N VAL A 41 -3.03 0.53 -10.94
CA VAL A 41 -3.60 0.89 -9.64
C VAL A 41 -4.54 2.09 -9.78
N PRO A 42 -5.84 1.93 -9.45
CA PRO A 42 -6.78 3.05 -9.48
C PRO A 42 -6.44 4.15 -8.46
N MET A 43 -6.88 5.37 -8.74
CA MET A 43 -6.80 6.49 -7.80
C MET A 43 -7.45 6.13 -6.46
N GLY A 44 -6.84 6.54 -5.35
CA GLY A 44 -7.32 6.29 -3.99
C GLY A 44 -6.91 4.93 -3.42
N HIS A 45 -6.29 4.06 -4.22
CA HIS A 45 -5.78 2.78 -3.77
C HIS A 45 -4.33 2.85 -3.29
N LYS A 46 -3.92 1.78 -2.60
CA LYS A 46 -2.64 1.72 -1.90
C LYS A 46 -1.59 0.97 -2.72
N VAL A 47 -0.35 1.42 -2.64
CA VAL A 47 0.84 0.76 -3.19
C VAL A 47 1.82 0.47 -2.06
N ALA A 48 2.41 -0.72 -2.02
CA ALA A 48 3.44 -1.05 -1.04
C ALA A 48 4.74 -0.30 -1.33
N ILE A 49 5.39 0.28 -0.32
CA ILE A 49 6.69 0.96 -0.49
C ILE A 49 7.88 0.11 -0.07
N CYS A 50 7.61 -1.09 0.46
CA CYS A 50 8.59 -2.12 0.77
C CYS A 50 7.97 -3.51 0.59
N ASP A 51 8.79 -4.55 0.65
CA ASP A 51 8.30 -5.93 0.67
C ASP A 51 7.57 -6.22 1.99
N ILE A 52 6.35 -6.76 1.89
CA ILE A 52 5.53 -7.21 3.01
C ILE A 52 5.36 -8.73 2.86
N PRO A 53 5.94 -9.56 3.75
CA PRO A 53 5.80 -11.01 3.65
C PRO A 53 4.35 -11.45 3.89
N LEU A 54 4.03 -12.70 3.54
CA LEU A 54 2.76 -13.33 3.93
C LEU A 54 2.55 -13.22 5.45
N GLY A 55 1.37 -12.78 5.87
CA GLY A 55 1.04 -12.52 7.27
C GLY A 55 1.67 -11.24 7.83
N GLY A 56 2.48 -10.52 7.05
CA GLY A 56 3.08 -9.25 7.41
C GLY A 56 2.04 -8.16 7.63
N VAL A 57 2.33 -7.24 8.56
CA VAL A 57 1.44 -6.14 8.91
C VAL A 57 1.45 -5.09 7.81
N VAL A 58 0.26 -4.64 7.39
CA VAL A 58 0.08 -3.46 6.55
C VAL A 58 -0.25 -2.29 7.47
N THR A 59 0.59 -1.26 7.45
CA THR A 59 0.50 -0.07 8.31
C THR A 59 0.12 1.15 7.47
N LYS A 60 -0.94 1.85 7.88
CA LYS A 60 -1.37 3.12 7.29
C LYS A 60 -1.91 4.05 8.37
N TYR A 61 -1.64 5.35 8.25
CA TYR A 61 -2.00 6.35 9.26
C TYR A 61 -1.32 6.09 10.61
N GLY A 62 -0.11 5.51 10.58
CA GLY A 62 0.63 5.15 11.80
C GLY A 62 0.03 3.96 12.58
N ALA A 63 -0.92 3.23 11.99
CA ALA A 63 -1.61 2.13 12.65
C ALA A 63 -1.67 0.86 11.77
N PRO A 64 -1.65 -0.34 12.36
CA PRO A 64 -1.90 -1.57 11.62
C PRO A 64 -3.33 -1.59 11.09
N ILE A 65 -3.51 -1.73 9.78
CA ILE A 65 -4.82 -1.78 9.12
C ILE A 65 -5.21 -3.19 8.68
N GLY A 66 -4.28 -4.13 8.66
CA GLY A 66 -4.53 -5.49 8.22
C GLY A 66 -3.26 -6.33 8.12
N LEU A 67 -3.44 -7.59 7.74
CA LEU A 67 -2.35 -8.52 7.47
C LEU A 67 -2.39 -8.95 6.00
N ALA A 68 -1.21 -9.06 5.39
CA ALA A 68 -1.08 -9.54 4.03
C ALA A 68 -1.52 -11.02 3.94
N THR A 69 -2.39 -11.35 3.00
CA THR A 69 -2.86 -12.73 2.73
C THR A 69 -2.01 -13.45 1.69
N ALA A 70 -1.08 -12.73 1.07
CA ALA A 70 -0.01 -13.22 0.21
C ALA A 70 1.24 -12.37 0.45
N ALA A 71 2.41 -12.79 -0.04
CA ALA A 71 3.56 -11.89 -0.08
C ALA A 71 3.29 -10.74 -1.05
N ILE A 72 3.59 -9.51 -0.64
CA ILE A 72 3.41 -8.29 -1.42
C ILE A 72 4.79 -7.67 -1.63
N LYS A 73 5.19 -7.47 -2.87
CA LYS A 73 6.43 -6.78 -3.24
C LYS A 73 6.25 -5.27 -3.23
N ALA A 74 7.34 -4.55 -3.00
CA ALA A 74 7.36 -3.10 -3.21
C ALA A 74 6.82 -2.77 -4.62
N GLY A 75 5.93 -1.78 -4.70
CA GLY A 75 5.28 -1.36 -5.94
C GLY A 75 3.96 -2.05 -6.26
N GLN A 76 3.62 -3.15 -5.58
CA GLN A 76 2.37 -3.87 -5.85
C GLN A 76 1.14 -3.19 -5.25
N TRP A 77 0.00 -3.42 -5.90
CA TRP A 77 -1.30 -2.93 -5.45
C TRP A 77 -1.73 -3.59 -4.12
N VAL A 78 -2.00 -2.80 -3.10
CA VAL A 78 -2.44 -3.28 -1.77
C VAL A 78 -3.95 -3.06 -1.58
N HIS A 79 -4.72 -4.15 -1.62
CA HIS A 79 -6.18 -4.13 -1.56
C HIS A 79 -6.76 -5.40 -0.91
N VAL A 80 -8.09 -5.57 -0.92
CA VAL A 80 -8.77 -6.68 -0.24
C VAL A 80 -8.41 -8.07 -0.80
N HIS A 81 -7.87 -8.15 -2.01
CA HIS A 81 -7.44 -9.43 -2.60
C HIS A 81 -6.16 -9.97 -1.97
N ASN A 82 -5.28 -9.10 -1.43
CA ASN A 82 -4.01 -9.48 -0.82
C ASN A 82 -3.84 -8.97 0.63
N VAL A 83 -4.87 -8.35 1.20
CA VAL A 83 -4.90 -7.91 2.61
C VAL A 83 -6.22 -8.24 3.25
N ARG A 84 -6.14 -8.87 4.43
CA ARG A 84 -7.28 -9.01 5.34
C ARG A 84 -7.26 -7.86 6.34
N SER A 85 -8.31 -7.03 6.32
CA SER A 85 -8.49 -5.91 7.26
C SER A 85 -8.47 -6.38 8.72
N ALA A 86 -7.83 -5.60 9.59
CA ALA A 86 -7.88 -5.78 11.03
C ALA A 86 -9.20 -5.28 11.64
N ARG A 87 -9.90 -4.36 10.95
CA ARG A 87 -11.24 -3.92 11.37
C ARG A 87 -12.28 -4.88 10.80
N GLY A 88 -12.94 -5.62 11.69
CA GLY A 88 -13.98 -6.61 11.34
C GLY A 88 -14.08 -7.82 12.27
N LYS A 89 -13.15 -8.03 13.21
CA LYS A 89 -13.41 -8.91 14.35
C LYS A 89 -13.83 -8.04 15.53
N GLY A 90 -15.11 -8.14 15.90
CA GLY A 90 -15.64 -7.47 17.08
C GLY A 90 -14.78 -7.78 18.30
N ALA A 91 -14.81 -6.85 19.26
CA ALA A 91 -14.48 -7.16 20.63
C ALA A 91 -15.22 -8.45 21.02
N HIS A 92 -14.49 -9.54 21.11
CA HIS A 92 -14.91 -10.73 21.83
C HIS A 92 -13.69 -11.15 22.64
N GLU A 93 -13.72 -10.70 23.89
CA GLU A 93 -13.22 -11.47 25.04
C GLU A 93 -13.80 -12.90 25.01
#